data_AF-A0A832U3B2-F1
#
_entry.id   AF-A0A832U3B2-F1
#
_cell.length_a   1.000
_cell.length_b   1.000
_cell.length_c   1.000
_cell.angle_alpha   90.00
_cell.angle_beta   90.00
_cell.angle_gamma   90.00
#
_symmetry.space_group_name_H-M   'P 1'
#
loop_
_entity.id
_entity.type
_entity.pdbx_description
1 polymer ?
#
loop_
_entity_poly.entity_id
_entity_poly.type
_entity_poly.pdbx_seq_one_letter_code
_entity_poly.pdbx_strand_id
1 'polypeptide(L)' 'NLDKRVEILFPVEDPAIRTAITASILPVQLGDNVKIRILDADRTYSRYVPGTATVPLNAQGWLVEHRGIWHDAPQ' A
#
# COMPACT_ATOMS: atom_id res chain seq x y z
N ASN A 1 7.96 16.00 -11.91
CA ASN A 1 6.77 16.58 -11.26
C ASN A 1 7.11 17.92 -10.63
N LEU A 2 8.06 17.99 -9.68
CA LEU A 2 8.28 19.21 -8.89
C LEU A 2 8.88 20.43 -9.64
N ASP A 3 9.64 20.25 -10.72
CA ASP A 3 10.30 21.39 -11.40
C ASP A 3 9.58 21.91 -12.66
N LYS A 4 8.75 21.08 -13.28
CA LYS A 4 8.20 21.36 -14.63
C LYS A 4 6.67 21.23 -14.71
N ARG A 5 6.00 20.82 -13.62
CA ARG A 5 4.55 20.65 -13.58
C ARG A 5 4.01 21.40 -12.37
N VAL A 6 2.81 21.95 -12.52
CA VAL A 6 2.02 22.42 -11.38
C VAL A 6 1.40 21.18 -10.73
N GLU A 7 1.72 20.95 -9.47
CA GLU A 7 1.26 19.81 -8.67
C GLU A 7 0.57 20.33 -7.40
N ILE A 8 -0.37 19.57 -6.85
CA ILE A 8 -1.02 19.87 -5.57
C ILE A 8 -0.76 18.73 -4.60
N LEU A 9 -0.33 19.09 -3.40
CA LEU A 9 -0.38 18.23 -2.24
C LEU A 9 -1.42 18.80 -1.28
N PHE A 10 -2.23 17.94 -0.71
CA PHE A 10 -3.26 18.33 0.24
C PHE A 10 -3.13 17.49 1.51
N PRO A 11 -3.13 18.12 2.70
CA PRO A 11 -3.06 17.38 3.95
C PRO A 11 -4.33 16.55 4.18
N VAL A 12 -4.18 15.35 4.72
CA VAL A 12 -5.33 14.58 5.24
C VAL A 12 -5.58 15.05 6.67
N GLU A 13 -6.44 16.07 6.79
CA GLU A 13 -6.72 16.74 8.07
C GLU A 13 -7.50 15.84 9.03
N ASP A 14 -8.52 15.14 8.51
CA ASP A 14 -9.35 14.22 9.29
C ASP A 14 -8.49 13.07 9.85
N PRO A 15 -8.37 12.96 11.19
CA PRO A 15 -7.60 11.90 11.83
C PRO A 15 -8.08 10.49 11.49
N ALA A 16 -9.39 10.28 11.35
CA ALA A 16 -9.96 8.98 11.02
C ALA A 16 -9.56 8.56 9.60
N ILE A 17 -9.58 9.48 8.63
CA ILE A 17 -9.11 9.21 7.26
C ILE A 17 -7.60 8.94 7.26
N ARG A 18 -6.82 9.72 8.03
CA ARG A 18 -5.38 9.49 8.16
C ARG A 18 -5.09 8.10 8.72
N THR A 19 -5.78 7.70 9.80
CA THR A 19 -5.67 6.36 10.41
C THR A 19 -6.09 5.26 9.44
N ALA A 20 -7.20 5.44 8.71
CA ALA A 20 -7.63 4.52 7.67
C ALA A 20 -6.53 4.28 6.61
N ILE A 21 -5.88 5.36 6.15
CA ILE A 21 -4.77 5.25 5.20
C ILE A 21 -3.57 4.53 5.82
N THR A 22 -3.11 4.96 7.00
CA THR A 22 -1.84 4.51 7.58
C THR A 22 -1.90 3.17 8.30
N ALA A 23 -3.05 2.84 8.92
CA ALA A 23 -3.24 1.64 9.72
C ALA A 23 -4.00 0.52 8.98
N SER A 24 -4.70 0.83 7.89
CA SER A 24 -5.47 -0.19 7.14
C SER A 24 -5.00 -0.32 5.70
N ILE A 25 -5.00 0.76 4.91
CA ILE A 25 -4.75 0.67 3.47
C ILE A 25 -3.26 0.42 3.17
N LEU A 26 -2.37 1.27 3.69
CA LEU A 26 -0.93 1.17 3.44
C LEU A 26 -0.32 -0.15 3.95
N PRO A 27 -0.66 -0.67 5.15
CA PRO A 27 -0.12 -1.94 5.62
C PRO A 27 -0.45 -3.11 4.69
N VAL A 28 -1.68 -3.15 4.14
CA VAL A 28 -2.08 -4.19 3.19
C VAL A 28 -1.29 -4.06 1.89
N GLN A 29 -1.15 -2.84 1.36
CA GLN A 29 -0.38 -2.61 0.13
C GLN A 29 1.10 -2.95 0.29
N LEU A 30 1.72 -2.56 1.41
CA LEU A 30 3.12 -2.84 1.71
C LEU A 30 3.37 -4.31 2.07
N GLY A 31 2.34 -5.03 2.50
CA GLY A 31 2.38 -6.47 2.75
C GLY A 31 2.21 -7.34 1.52
N ASP A 32 1.94 -6.77 0.33
CA ASP A 32 1.80 -7.54 -0.91
C ASP A 32 3.06 -8.38 -1.15
N ASN A 33 2.88 -9.68 -1.30
CA ASN A 33 3.97 -10.61 -1.56
C ASN A 33 3.77 -11.42 -2.85
N VAL A 34 2.73 -11.10 -3.63
CA VAL A 34 2.39 -11.78 -4.89
C VAL A 34 2.82 -10.95 -6.11
N LYS A 35 2.70 -9.63 -6.03
CA LYS A 35 2.93 -8.66 -7.10
C LYS A 35 4.10 -7.73 -6.83
N ILE A 36 4.59 -7.64 -5.59
CA ILE A 36 5.70 -6.75 -5.23
C ILE A 36 6.96 -6.99 -6.08
N ARG A 37 7.63 -5.88 -6.41
CA ARG A 37 8.94 -5.86 -7.05
C ARG A 37 9.89 -5.03 -6.20
N ILE A 38 11.08 -5.56 -5.97
CA ILE A 38 12.13 -4.86 -5.23
C ILE A 38 12.97 -4.09 -6.24
N LEU A 39 13.20 -2.79 -5.98
CA LEU A 39 14.17 -1.98 -6.71
C LEU A 39 15.54 -2.23 -6.09
N ASP A 40 16.40 -2.90 -6.84
CA ASP A 40 17.75 -3.22 -6.41
C ASP A 40 18.70 -2.01 -6.61
N ALA A 41 19.85 -2.03 -5.93
CA ALA A 41 20.81 -0.92 -5.95
C ALA A 41 21.40 -0.66 -7.36
N ASP A 42 21.37 -1.68 -8.23
CA ASP A 42 21.77 -1.60 -9.64
C ASP A 42 20.65 -1.07 -10.57
N ARG A 43 19.53 -0.64 -10.00
CA ARG A 43 18.34 -0.11 -10.68
C ARG A 43 17.54 -1.17 -11.46
N THR A 44 17.82 -2.45 -11.24
CA THR A 44 16.97 -3.52 -11.75
C THR A 44 15.80 -3.79 -10.81
N TYR A 45 14.78 -4.50 -11.32
CA TYR A 45 13.64 -4.93 -10.52
C TYR A 45 13.61 -6.45 -10.42
N SER A 46 13.64 -6.96 -9.20
CA SER A 46 13.47 -8.39 -8.92
C SER A 46 12.08 -8.69 -8.35
N ARG A 47 11.59 -9.91 -8.61
CA ARG A 47 10.36 -10.42 -7.97
C ARG A 47 10.71 -10.86 -6.56
N TYR A 48 9.92 -10.46 -5.58
CA TYR A 48 9.96 -11.14 -4.28
C TYR A 48 9.43 -12.57 -4.46
N VAL A 49 10.12 -13.54 -3.86
CA VAL A 49 9.66 -14.93 -3.81
C VAL A 49 9.33 -15.22 -2.35
N PRO A 50 8.03 -15.33 -1.99
CA PRO A 50 7.64 -15.69 -0.64
C PRO A 50 8.20 -17.06 -0.25
N GLY A 51 8.53 -17.23 1.03
CA GLY A 51 8.83 -18.55 1.57
C GLY A 51 7.61 -19.47 1.53
N THR A 52 7.82 -20.79 1.58
CA THR A 52 6.73 -21.79 1.51
C THR A 52 5.73 -21.70 2.68
N ALA A 53 6.15 -21.12 3.81
CA ALA A 53 5.30 -20.88 4.98
C ALA A 53 4.55 -19.53 4.92
N THR A 54 4.81 -18.70 3.92
CA THR A 54 4.21 -17.36 3.80
C THR A 54 2.85 -17.45 3.12
N VAL A 55 1.81 -16.92 3.77
CA VAL A 55 0.48 -16.81 3.17
C VAL A 55 0.52 -15.81 2.01
N PRO A 56 0.08 -16.19 0.80
CA PRO A 56 0.08 -15.27 -0.34
C PRO A 56 -0.92 -14.14 -0.12
N LEU A 57 -0.45 -12.91 -0.27
CA LEU A 57 -1.23 -11.69 -0.21
C LEU A 57 -1.07 -10.92 -1.52
N ASN A 58 -2.15 -10.90 -2.32
CA ASN A 58 -2.32 -9.94 -3.41
C ASN A 58 -3.15 -8.77 -2.87
N ALA A 59 -2.52 -7.64 -2.61
CA ALA A 59 -3.14 -6.52 -1.91
C ALA A 59 -4.36 -5.98 -2.65
N GLN A 60 -4.32 -5.91 -3.99
CA GLN A 60 -5.44 -5.39 -4.78
C GLN A 60 -6.65 -6.32 -4.72
N GLY A 61 -6.44 -7.64 -4.88
CA GLY A 61 -7.51 -8.62 -4.74
C GLY A 61 -8.11 -8.60 -3.33
N TRP A 62 -7.23 -8.58 -2.33
CA TRP A 62 -7.63 -8.55 -0.93
C TRP A 62 -8.43 -7.29 -0.58
N LEU A 63 -8.03 -6.09 -1.04
CA LEU A 63 -8.75 -4.84 -0.78
C LEU A 63 -10.13 -4.78 -1.46
N VAL A 64 -10.31 -5.48 -2.60
CA VAL A 64 -11.62 -5.61 -3.24
C VAL A 64 -12.53 -6.54 -2.45
N GLU A 65 -12.00 -7.68 -1.99
CA GLU A 65 -12.73 -8.64 -1.16
C GLU A 65 -13.12 -8.05 0.20
N HIS A 66 -12.23 -7.24 0.80
CA HIS A 66 -12.40 -6.60 2.09
C HIS A 66 -12.76 -5.11 1.93
N ARG A 67 -13.55 -4.77 0.92
CA ARG A 67 -13.94 -3.37 0.69
C ARG A 67 -14.59 -2.78 1.93
N GLY A 68 -14.16 -1.57 2.31
CA GLY A 68 -14.77 -0.81 3.39
C GLY A 68 -14.20 -1.05 4.80
N ILE A 69 -13.21 -1.94 4.97
CA ILE A 69 -12.50 -2.09 6.26
C ILE A 69 -11.90 -0.80 6.82
N TRP A 70 -11.69 0.20 5.96
CA TRP A 70 -11.14 1.50 6.28
C TRP A 70 -12.20 2.51 6.71
N HIS A 71 -13.49 2.12 6.75
CA HIS A 71 -14.58 2.94 7.31
C HIS A 71 -14.65 2.83 8.83
N ASP A 72 -14.15 1.73 9.40
CA ASP A 72 -14.21 1.44 10.83
C ASP A 72 -12.91 1.81 11.57
N ALA A 73 -12.07 2.68 10.97
CA ALA A 73 -10.83 3.12 11.62
C ALA A 73 -11.18 3.71 13.00
N PRO A 74 -10.62 3.17 14.10
CA PRO A 74 -10.92 3.67 15.43
C PRO A 74 -10.53 5.16 15.50
N GLN A 75 -11.44 5.96 16.07
CA GLN A 75 -11.23 7.38 16.36
C GLN A 75 -10.07 7.57 17.34
#